data_AF-A0A8H5HNZ3-F1
#
_entry.id   AF-A0A8H5HNZ3-F1
#
_cell.length_a   1.000
_cell.length_b   1.000
_cell.length_c   1.000
_cell.angle_alpha   90.00
_cell.angle_beta   90.00
_cell.angle_gamma   90.00
#
_symmetry.space_group_name_H-M   'P 1'
#
loop_
_entity.id
_entity.type
_entity.pdbx_description
1 polymer ?
#
loop_
_entity_poly.entity_id
_entity_poly.type
_entity_poly.pdbx_seq_one_letter_code
_entity_poly.pdbx_strand_id
1 'polypeptide(L)'
;MSQDIAEQNIQMWKVKKLIKSLDSARGAGTSMISLIIPPKDQISRVSAMLTQEYGTASNIKSRVNRLSVLAAITSTQQRLKLYNRVPPNGLVLFVGTILTEEGKEKKVSFDFEPHKPINTSLYLCDNKFHTEALSELLESDSRFGFIVMDGNGTLFGTLAGNTREVIHKFTVDLPKKHGRGGQSALRFSRLRDEKRHNYVRKVAEHAVQHFITNDKVNVSGLILAGSADFKTELGQSDMFDQRLAAKVIKVVDVSYGGENGFNQAIELAAESLANVKFVQEKRLIQKYFDEISQDTGRYCFGIDDTLKALELGAVETLVVWENLDITRYVLRNAAGEEITIHVNKDQEKDREKFLDKSTGLEMEQSSEPTSLLEWFAEKYKEFGANLEFVTNRSQEGAQFVKGFGGIGGLLRYKVDFQTLGTADDDEDEFYDSDEEGV
;
A
#
# COMPACT_ATOMS: atom_id res chain seq x y z
N MET A 1 -8.88 -10.31 6.58
CA MET A 1 -7.64 -10.65 5.82
C MET A 1 -7.56 -10.08 4.41
N SER A 2 -8.47 -10.32 3.47
CA SER A 2 -8.52 -9.48 2.23
C SER A 2 -8.76 -8.01 2.59
N GLN A 3 -9.66 -7.78 3.55
CA GLN A 3 -9.89 -6.47 4.18
C GLN A 3 -8.64 -5.91 4.90
N ASP A 4 -7.78 -6.75 5.48
CA ASP A 4 -6.56 -6.29 6.18
C ASP A 4 -5.49 -5.82 5.18
N ILE A 5 -5.41 -6.46 4.00
CA ILE A 5 -4.47 -6.08 2.93
C ILE A 5 -4.92 -4.76 2.29
N ALA A 6 -6.22 -4.62 1.98
CA ALA A 6 -6.78 -3.36 1.49
C ALA A 6 -6.58 -2.23 2.51
N GLU A 7 -6.80 -2.49 3.79
CA GLU A 7 -6.57 -1.52 4.87
C GLU A 7 -5.09 -1.15 5.02
N GLN A 8 -4.17 -2.11 4.91
CA GLN A 8 -2.74 -1.84 4.85
C GLN A 8 -2.37 -0.98 3.64
N ASN A 9 -2.95 -1.25 2.46
CA ASN A 9 -2.73 -0.44 1.25
C ASN A 9 -3.23 1.00 1.44
N ILE A 10 -4.36 1.19 2.12
CA ILE A 10 -4.91 2.52 2.43
C ILE A 10 -4.02 3.27 3.43
N GLN A 11 -3.58 2.61 4.50
CA GLN A 11 -2.63 3.21 5.46
C GLN A 11 -1.31 3.60 4.77
N MET A 12 -0.81 2.72 3.90
CA MET A 12 0.38 2.99 3.10
C MET A 12 0.17 4.16 2.14
N TRP A 13 -1.01 4.28 1.52
CA TRP A 13 -1.36 5.42 0.69
C TRP A 13 -1.40 6.73 1.49
N LYS A 14 -2.00 6.73 2.70
CA LYS A 14 -2.01 7.90 3.60
C LYS A 14 -0.59 8.36 3.93
N VAL A 15 0.30 7.42 4.26
CA VAL A 15 1.71 7.71 4.54
C VAL A 15 2.46 8.18 3.28
N LYS A 16 2.17 7.62 2.08
CA LYS A 16 2.72 8.07 0.80
C LYS A 16 2.31 9.50 0.47
N LYS A 17 1.05 9.86 0.73
CA LYS A 17 0.56 11.23 0.58
C LYS A 17 1.23 12.18 1.57
N LEU A 18 1.38 11.78 2.83
CA LEU A 18 2.14 12.54 3.83
C LEU A 18 3.58 12.78 3.37
N ILE A 19 4.28 11.75 2.88
CA ILE A 19 5.65 11.88 2.37
C ILE A 19 5.74 12.79 1.16
N LYS A 20 4.77 12.73 0.24
CA LYS A 20 4.68 13.66 -0.89
C LYS A 20 4.52 15.11 -0.41
N SER A 21 3.69 15.33 0.63
CA SER A 21 3.52 16.66 1.22
C SER A 21 4.81 17.15 1.91
N LEU A 22 5.52 16.28 2.62
CA LEU A 22 6.79 16.57 3.27
C LEU A 22 7.92 16.87 2.27
N ASP A 23 7.97 16.17 1.14
CA ASP A 23 8.98 16.41 0.09
C ASP A 23 8.73 17.73 -0.67
N SER A 24 7.46 18.09 -0.88
CA SER A 24 7.08 19.39 -1.45
C SER A 24 7.32 20.56 -0.50
N ALA A 25 7.37 20.31 0.81
CA ALA A 25 7.59 21.35 1.80
C ALA A 25 9.02 21.90 1.71
N ARG A 26 9.14 23.22 1.60
CA ARG A 26 10.42 23.94 1.59
C ARG A 26 10.44 24.96 2.73
N GLY A 27 11.52 24.92 3.50
CA GLY A 27 11.80 25.92 4.53
C GLY A 27 12.59 27.10 3.96
N ALA A 28 12.44 28.27 4.56
CA ALA A 28 13.21 29.47 4.21
C ALA A 28 14.67 29.44 4.70
N GLY A 29 15.11 28.35 5.34
CA GLY A 29 16.45 28.18 5.93
C GLY A 29 16.72 26.76 6.40
N THR A 30 17.77 26.55 7.19
CA THR A 30 18.19 25.24 7.72
C THR A 30 17.45 24.90 9.02
N SER A 31 16.13 24.84 8.97
CA SER A 31 15.28 24.64 10.16
C SER A 31 14.40 23.39 10.08
N MET A 32 14.63 22.52 9.10
CA MET A 32 13.87 21.30 8.87
C MET A 32 14.64 20.11 9.42
N ILE A 33 14.17 19.54 10.52
CA ILE A 33 14.75 18.38 11.19
C ILE A 33 14.03 17.12 10.72
N SER A 34 14.80 16.18 10.18
CA SER A 34 14.37 14.82 9.87
C SER A 34 15.07 13.86 10.84
N LEU A 35 14.31 13.20 11.70
CA LEU A 35 14.81 12.29 12.72
C LEU A 35 14.14 10.92 12.58
N ILE A 36 14.93 9.88 12.31
CA ILE A 36 14.49 8.49 12.21
C ILE A 36 15.25 7.66 13.23
N ILE A 37 14.49 6.95 14.06
CA ILE A 37 15.01 6.13 15.16
C ILE A 37 14.64 4.67 14.88
N PRO A 38 15.62 3.77 14.72
CA PRO A 38 15.35 2.36 14.47
C PRO A 38 14.78 1.67 15.72
N PRO A 39 14.04 0.56 15.56
CA PRO A 39 13.53 -0.19 16.68
C PRO A 39 14.70 -0.76 17.49
N LYS A 40 14.52 -0.87 18.80
CA LYS A 40 15.52 -1.27 19.81
C LYS A 40 16.54 -0.20 20.21
N ASP A 41 16.59 0.97 19.56
CA ASP A 41 17.41 2.08 20.06
C ASP A 41 16.78 2.72 21.31
N GLN A 42 17.57 3.48 22.06
CA GLN A 42 17.13 4.12 23.30
C GLN A 42 16.82 5.60 23.07
N ILE A 43 15.64 6.04 23.54
CA ILE A 43 15.24 7.46 23.48
C ILE A 43 16.21 8.38 24.22
N SER A 44 16.79 7.90 25.32
CA SER A 44 17.79 8.64 26.12
C SER A 44 19.01 9.06 25.29
N ARG A 45 19.52 8.16 24.43
CA ARG A 45 20.64 8.44 23.52
C ARG A 45 20.30 9.56 22.54
N VAL A 46 19.11 9.51 21.94
CA VAL A 46 18.64 10.51 20.98
C VAL A 46 18.39 11.86 21.68
N SER A 47 17.84 11.84 22.89
CA SER A 47 17.66 13.05 23.71
C SER A 47 19.00 13.71 24.07
N ALA A 48 20.04 12.93 24.37
CA ALA A 48 21.38 13.43 24.65
C ALA A 48 22.00 14.07 23.40
N MET A 49 21.87 13.41 22.24
CA MET A 49 22.30 13.96 20.95
C MET A 49 21.61 15.29 20.64
N LEU A 50 20.28 15.38 20.75
CA LEU A 50 19.54 16.64 20.54
C LEU A 50 19.98 17.75 21.50
N THR A 51 20.40 17.41 22.73
CA THR A 51 20.92 18.39 23.71
C THR A 51 22.29 18.92 23.30
N GLN A 52 23.17 18.06 22.76
CA GLN A 52 24.45 18.48 22.20
C GLN A 52 24.26 19.37 20.97
N GLU A 53 23.37 18.99 20.07
CA GLU A 53 23.02 19.77 18.87
C GLU A 53 22.44 21.14 19.23
N TYR A 54 21.61 21.22 20.27
CA TYR A 54 21.12 22.50 20.80
C TYR A 54 22.27 23.40 21.27
N GLY A 55 23.25 22.83 21.97
CA GLY A 55 24.47 23.53 22.41
C GLY A 55 25.29 24.05 21.22
N THR A 56 25.52 23.22 20.20
CA THR A 56 26.24 23.61 18.98
C THR A 56 25.50 24.70 18.20
N ALA A 57 24.17 24.57 18.06
CA ALA A 57 23.33 25.54 17.38
C ALA A 57 23.35 26.93 18.05
N SER A 58 23.60 27.01 19.36
CA SER A 58 23.71 28.30 20.07
C SER A 58 24.87 29.18 19.57
N ASN A 59 25.90 28.57 19.00
CA ASN A 59 27.08 29.25 18.44
C ASN A 59 26.85 29.81 17.02
N ILE A 60 25.68 29.59 16.41
CA ILE A 60 25.35 30.15 15.09
C ILE A 60 25.34 31.69 15.16
N LYS A 61 26.11 32.34 14.28
CA LYS A 61 26.27 33.80 14.25
C LYS A 61 25.01 34.54 13.77
N SER A 62 24.30 33.98 12.80
CA SER A 62 23.06 34.58 12.28
C SER A 62 21.94 34.46 13.31
N ARG A 63 21.43 35.59 13.81
CA ARG A 63 20.37 35.64 14.84
C ARG A 63 19.11 34.89 14.40
N VAL A 64 18.66 35.12 13.17
CA VAL A 64 17.42 34.55 12.63
C VAL A 64 17.57 33.04 12.43
N ASN A 65 18.68 32.59 11.83
CA ASN A 65 18.92 31.15 11.63
C ASN A 65 19.08 30.41 12.97
N ARG A 66 19.81 31.01 13.92
CA ARG A 66 19.97 30.46 15.27
C ARG A 66 18.63 30.25 15.96
N LEU A 67 17.76 31.26 15.98
CA LEU A 67 16.44 31.15 16.61
C LEU A 67 15.59 30.06 15.96
N SER A 68 15.66 29.94 14.64
CA SER A 68 14.90 28.93 13.88
C SER A 68 15.37 27.51 14.20
N VAL A 69 16.68 27.26 14.21
CA VAL A 69 17.27 25.96 14.55
C VAL A 69 16.97 25.58 16.00
N LEU A 70 17.17 26.51 16.95
CA LEU A 70 16.89 26.25 18.36
C LEU A 70 15.41 25.94 18.61
N ALA A 71 14.50 26.64 17.93
CA ALA A 71 13.07 26.37 18.02
C ALA A 71 12.70 24.98 17.48
N ALA A 72 13.28 24.58 16.34
CA ALA A 72 13.06 23.26 15.75
C ALA A 72 13.58 22.12 16.66
N ILE A 73 14.79 22.26 17.21
CA ILE A 73 15.35 21.28 18.14
C ILE A 73 14.49 21.20 19.42
N THR A 74 14.07 22.34 19.97
CA THR A 74 13.20 22.38 21.16
C THR A 74 11.87 21.67 20.91
N SER A 75 11.25 21.91 19.75
CA SER A 75 10.01 21.24 19.37
C SER A 75 10.19 19.72 19.18
N THR A 76 11.31 19.30 18.57
CA THR A 76 11.67 17.88 18.44
C THR A 76 11.87 17.21 19.81
N GLN A 77 12.55 17.88 20.74
CA GLN A 77 12.72 17.39 22.11
C GLN A 77 11.39 17.27 22.86
N GLN A 78 10.48 18.24 22.69
CA GLN A 78 9.14 18.20 23.31
C GLN A 78 8.33 17.01 22.79
N ARG A 79 8.37 16.73 21.48
CA ARG A 79 7.71 15.57 20.87
C ARG A 79 8.32 14.26 21.34
N LEU A 80 9.65 14.18 21.38
CA LEU A 80 10.36 12.97 21.82
C LEU A 80 10.00 12.60 23.27
N LYS A 81 9.72 13.58 24.15
CA LYS A 81 9.28 13.35 25.54
C LYS A 81 7.92 12.66 25.68
N LEU A 82 7.08 12.69 24.63
CA LEU A 82 5.80 11.98 24.65
C LEU A 82 5.98 10.46 24.59
N TYR A 83 7.16 10.00 24.12
CA TYR A 83 7.47 8.59 23.98
C TYR A 83 8.37 8.12 25.12
N ASN A 84 7.91 7.12 25.88
CA ASN A 84 8.70 6.48 26.94
C ASN A 84 9.73 5.48 26.38
N ARG A 85 9.38 4.81 25.27
CA ARG A 85 10.23 3.84 24.57
C ARG A 85 9.99 3.95 23.07
N VAL A 86 11.01 3.65 22.26
CA VAL A 86 10.86 3.56 20.81
C VAL A 86 9.85 2.45 20.49
N PRO A 87 8.79 2.72 19.70
CA PRO A 87 7.83 1.72 19.25
C PRO A 87 8.49 0.54 18.50
N PRO A 88 7.80 -0.62 18.37
CA PRO A 88 8.39 -1.83 17.80
C PRO A 88 8.84 -1.69 16.34
N ASN A 89 8.25 -0.78 15.56
CA ASN A 89 8.65 -0.52 14.18
C ASN A 89 9.65 0.65 14.02
N GLY A 90 9.99 1.34 15.11
CA GLY A 90 10.80 2.56 15.09
C GLY A 90 9.96 3.81 15.29
N LEU A 91 10.60 4.98 15.22
CA LEU A 91 9.94 6.28 15.38
C LEU A 91 10.47 7.27 14.34
N VAL A 92 9.56 8.00 13.72
CA VAL A 92 9.86 9.02 12.71
C VAL A 92 9.35 10.37 13.22
N LEU A 93 10.21 11.38 13.22
CA LEU A 93 9.85 12.75 13.54
C LEU A 93 10.30 13.70 12.42
N PHE A 94 9.36 14.51 11.93
CA PHE A 94 9.62 15.63 11.05
C PHE A 94 9.17 16.92 11.72
N VAL A 95 10.12 17.82 11.98
CA VAL A 95 9.84 19.08 12.69
C VAL A 95 10.50 20.21 11.94
N GLY A 96 9.76 21.28 11.67
CA GLY A 96 10.32 22.44 11.00
C GLY A 96 9.33 23.57 10.85
N THR A 97 9.77 24.65 10.22
CA THR A 97 8.91 25.78 9.87
C THR A 97 8.84 25.87 8.36
N ILE A 98 7.64 25.66 7.82
CA ILE A 98 7.37 25.71 6.38
C ILE A 98 6.71 27.04 6.02
N LEU A 99 6.97 27.52 4.82
CA LEU A 99 6.27 28.67 4.28
C LEU A 99 5.01 28.18 3.57
N THR A 100 3.83 28.67 3.96
CA THR A 100 2.60 28.38 3.23
C THR A 100 2.52 29.21 1.94
N GLU A 101 1.64 28.85 1.01
CA GLU A 101 1.44 29.61 -0.24
C GLU A 101 1.02 31.07 0.01
N GLU A 102 0.42 31.36 1.17
CA GLU A 102 0.09 32.71 1.63
C GLU A 102 1.30 33.50 2.16
N GLY A 103 2.51 32.93 2.13
CA GLY A 103 3.73 33.55 2.66
C GLY A 103 3.79 33.60 4.19
N LYS A 104 2.91 32.88 4.91
CA LYS A 104 2.95 32.78 6.38
C LYS A 104 3.83 31.62 6.82
N GLU A 105 4.57 31.82 7.90
CA GLU A 105 5.37 30.77 8.53
C GLU A 105 4.46 29.85 9.37
N LYS A 106 4.37 28.58 8.99
CA LYS A 106 3.66 27.55 9.75
C LYS A 106 4.64 26.58 10.37
N LYS A 107 4.60 26.43 11.69
CA LYS A 107 5.36 25.40 12.40
C LYS A 107 4.66 24.06 12.22
N VAL A 108 5.40 23.08 11.70
CA VAL A 108 4.91 21.71 11.48
C VAL A 108 5.71 20.74 12.34
N SER A 109 4.98 19.81 12.95
CA SER A 109 5.56 18.72 13.74
C SER A 109 4.73 17.48 13.48
N PHE A 110 5.32 16.52 12.78
CA PHE A 110 4.74 15.20 12.52
C PHE A 110 5.55 14.15 13.26
N ASP A 111 4.86 13.32 14.03
CA ASP A 111 5.41 12.15 14.70
C ASP A 111 4.50 10.96 14.45
N PHE A 112 5.08 9.85 13.98
CA PHE A 112 4.33 8.62 13.72
C PHE A 112 5.23 7.39 13.81
N GLU A 113 4.61 6.25 14.12
CA GLU A 113 5.25 4.94 13.99
C GLU A 113 5.08 4.43 12.54
N PRO A 114 6.17 4.05 11.85
CA PRO A 114 6.09 3.48 10.53
C PRO A 114 5.43 2.09 10.56
N HIS A 115 4.73 1.74 9.47
CA HIS A 115 4.05 0.45 9.34
C HIS A 115 5.00 -0.78 9.33
N LYS A 116 6.29 -0.58 9.04
CA LYS A 116 7.34 -1.60 9.00
C LYS A 116 8.55 -1.18 9.83
N PRO A 117 9.26 -2.13 10.46
CA PRO A 117 10.53 -1.89 11.15
C PRO A 117 11.58 -1.21 10.27
N ILE A 118 12.10 -0.06 10.72
CA ILE A 118 13.15 0.68 10.02
C ILE A 118 14.53 0.35 10.58
N ASN A 119 15.48 -0.11 9.77
CA ASN A 119 16.84 -0.38 10.26
C ASN A 119 17.80 0.82 10.17
N THR A 120 17.39 1.90 9.50
CA THR A 120 18.19 3.12 9.33
C THR A 120 17.99 4.09 10.50
N SER A 121 19.08 4.71 10.95
CA SER A 121 19.04 5.85 11.86
C SER A 121 19.47 7.09 11.09
N LEU A 122 18.67 8.16 11.17
CA LEU A 122 18.90 9.40 10.44
C LEU A 122 18.67 10.59 11.36
N TYR A 123 19.59 11.55 11.37
CA TYR A 123 19.37 12.88 11.91
C TYR A 123 19.99 13.90 10.97
N LEU A 124 19.15 14.72 10.34
CA LEU A 124 19.57 15.77 9.42
C LEU A 124 18.77 17.05 9.68
N CYS A 125 19.47 18.19 9.61
CA CYS A 125 18.88 19.52 9.64
C CYS A 125 19.22 20.23 8.32
N ASP A 126 18.22 20.42 7.47
CA ASP A 126 18.39 21.03 6.14
C ASP A 126 17.23 22.00 5.84
N ASN A 127 17.13 22.49 4.61
CA ASN A 127 16.01 23.30 4.10
C ASN A 127 14.82 22.47 3.58
N LYS A 128 14.95 21.15 3.57
CA LYS A 128 13.93 20.18 3.15
C LYS A 128 13.87 19.00 4.12
N PHE A 129 12.75 18.28 4.11
CA PHE A 129 12.67 17.01 4.83
C PHE A 129 13.30 15.87 4.01
N HIS A 130 14.03 15.00 4.69
CA HIS A 130 14.64 13.81 4.10
C HIS A 130 13.73 12.61 4.33
N THR A 131 13.03 12.20 3.29
CA THR A 131 12.05 11.11 3.31
C THR A 131 12.56 9.87 2.57
N GLU A 132 13.82 9.84 2.11
CA GLU A 132 14.33 8.76 1.26
C GLU A 132 14.19 7.38 1.92
N ALA A 133 14.51 7.29 3.22
CA ALA A 133 14.38 6.06 4.00
C ALA A 133 12.92 5.57 4.16
N LEU A 134 11.94 6.47 4.08
CA LEU A 134 10.52 6.09 4.19
C LEU A 134 9.93 5.69 2.84
N SER A 135 10.39 6.31 1.76
CA SER A 135 10.00 5.96 0.40
C SER A 135 10.34 4.49 0.08
N GLU A 136 11.49 4.00 0.55
CA GLU A 136 11.86 2.58 0.41
C GLU A 136 10.88 1.66 1.16
N LEU A 137 10.43 2.06 2.35
CA LEU A 137 9.53 1.23 3.17
C LEU A 137 8.10 1.20 2.65
N LEU A 138 7.68 2.28 1.99
CA LEU A 138 6.36 2.41 1.36
C LEU A 138 6.19 1.60 0.09
N GLU A 139 7.25 1.00 -0.45
CA GLU A 139 7.04 -0.03 -1.46
C GLU A 139 6.29 -1.20 -0.78
N SER A 140 5.07 -1.46 -1.26
CA SER A 140 4.14 -2.44 -0.68
C SER A 140 4.69 -3.87 -0.77
N ASP A 141 5.59 -4.26 0.09
CA ASP A 141 6.15 -5.61 -0.06
C ASP A 141 5.14 -6.67 0.33
N SER A 142 4.60 -7.31 -0.70
CA SER A 142 3.97 -8.61 -0.57
C SER A 142 4.95 -9.56 0.11
N ARG A 143 4.49 -10.24 1.15
CA ARG A 143 5.29 -11.28 1.80
C ARG A 143 5.35 -12.48 0.86
N PHE A 144 6.55 -12.84 0.43
CA PHE A 144 6.79 -14.01 -0.41
C PHE A 144 7.43 -15.13 0.40
N GLY A 145 6.98 -16.35 0.18
CA GLY A 145 7.55 -17.55 0.78
C GLY A 145 8.61 -18.16 -0.12
N PHE A 146 9.69 -18.66 0.48
CA PHE A 146 10.75 -19.37 -0.20
C PHE A 146 10.92 -20.74 0.44
N ILE A 147 10.94 -21.77 -0.40
CA ILE A 147 11.32 -23.12 -0.03
C ILE A 147 12.59 -23.44 -0.81
N VAL A 148 13.72 -23.50 -0.11
CA VAL A 148 15.03 -23.83 -0.70
C VAL A 148 15.34 -25.28 -0.37
N MET A 149 15.18 -26.17 -1.34
CA MET A 149 15.47 -27.59 -1.22
C MET A 149 16.89 -27.90 -1.70
N ASP A 150 17.64 -28.63 -0.88
CA ASP A 150 18.92 -29.21 -1.26
C ASP A 150 18.99 -30.67 -0.81
N GLY A 151 19.96 -31.41 -1.34
CA GLY A 151 20.19 -32.82 -0.96
C GLY A 151 20.61 -33.02 0.50
N ASN A 152 21.10 -31.96 1.16
CA ASN A 152 21.56 -31.97 2.55
C ASN A 152 20.54 -31.38 3.55
N GLY A 153 19.43 -30.79 3.07
CA GLY A 153 18.45 -30.12 3.92
C GLY A 153 17.57 -29.12 3.18
N THR A 154 16.54 -28.65 3.86
CA THR A 154 15.62 -27.63 3.34
C THR A 154 15.58 -26.42 4.27
N LEU A 155 15.45 -25.24 3.67
CA LEU A 155 15.23 -23.98 4.36
C LEU A 155 13.89 -23.37 3.93
N PHE A 156 13.12 -22.92 4.92
CA PHE A 156 11.89 -22.16 4.77
C PHE A 156 12.16 -20.72 5.19
N GLY A 157 11.93 -19.78 4.29
CA GLY A 157 12.14 -18.36 4.54
C GLY A 157 11.00 -17.52 4.00
N THR A 158 10.89 -16.30 4.48
CA THR A 158 10.05 -15.27 3.88
C THR A 158 10.86 -14.05 3.52
N LEU A 159 10.47 -13.42 2.42
CA LEU A 159 10.96 -12.12 2.01
C LEU A 159 9.78 -11.14 2.06
N ALA A 160 9.95 -10.04 2.78
CA ALA A 160 9.07 -8.89 2.72
C ALA A 160 9.94 -7.66 2.40
N GLY A 161 10.07 -7.37 1.10
CA GLY A 161 10.86 -6.26 0.60
C GLY A 161 12.33 -6.53 0.79
N ASN A 162 12.96 -5.63 1.54
CA ASN A 162 14.36 -5.77 1.92
C ASN A 162 14.55 -6.62 3.21
N THR A 163 13.45 -6.98 3.91
CA THR A 163 13.54 -7.81 5.11
C THR A 163 13.44 -9.30 4.77
N ARG A 164 14.51 -10.03 5.07
CA ARG A 164 14.56 -11.50 4.95
C ARG A 164 14.42 -12.14 6.34
N GLU A 165 13.60 -13.17 6.44
CA GLU A 165 13.42 -13.93 7.67
C GLU A 165 13.53 -15.43 7.35
N VAL A 166 14.40 -16.12 8.09
CA VAL A 166 14.49 -17.59 8.03
C VAL A 166 13.55 -18.14 9.11
N ILE A 167 12.46 -18.79 8.69
CA ILE A 167 11.44 -19.33 9.59
C ILE A 167 11.93 -20.63 10.21
N HIS A 168 12.37 -21.55 9.36
CA HIS A 168 12.78 -22.87 9.79
C HIS A 168 13.82 -23.46 8.85
N LYS A 169 14.73 -24.26 9.40
CA LYS A 169 15.69 -25.05 8.62
C LYS A 169 15.89 -26.40 9.27
N PHE A 170 15.98 -27.43 8.45
CA PHE A 170 16.35 -28.77 8.90
C PHE A 170 17.25 -29.46 7.90
N THR A 171 18.12 -30.33 8.41
CA THR A 171 19.06 -31.12 7.60
C THR A 171 18.53 -32.53 7.37
N VAL A 172 18.95 -33.13 6.27
CA VAL A 172 18.59 -34.50 5.89
C VAL A 172 19.81 -35.20 5.32
N ASP A 173 19.99 -36.48 5.68
CA ASP A 173 21.01 -37.34 5.11
C ASP A 173 20.39 -38.34 4.13
N LEU A 174 20.49 -38.01 2.84
CA LEU A 174 19.98 -38.84 1.74
C LEU A 174 21.08 -39.78 1.23
N PRO A 175 20.78 -41.08 0.99
CA PRO A 175 21.79 -41.99 0.49
C PRO A 175 22.22 -41.59 -0.93
N LYS A 176 23.53 -41.54 -1.16
CA LYS A 176 24.11 -41.10 -2.42
C LYS A 176 23.99 -42.16 -3.51
N LYS A 177 24.02 -41.72 -4.78
CA LYS A 177 24.05 -42.63 -5.92
C LYS A 177 25.31 -43.50 -5.86
N HIS A 178 25.13 -44.81 -5.77
CA HIS A 178 26.21 -45.79 -5.82
C HIS A 178 26.44 -46.19 -7.27
N GLY A 179 27.68 -46.05 -7.76
CA GLY A 179 28.08 -46.44 -9.11
C GLY A 179 28.62 -47.88 -9.23
N ARG A 180 28.71 -48.62 -8.11
CA ARG A 180 29.19 -50.00 -8.10
C ARG A 180 28.02 -50.97 -8.32
N GLY A 181 28.09 -51.76 -9.40
CA GLY A 181 27.09 -52.77 -9.76
C GLY A 181 27.08 -53.99 -8.84
N GLY A 182 26.00 -54.78 -8.92
CA GLY A 182 25.82 -56.03 -8.16
C GLY A 182 24.34 -56.37 -7.91
N GLN A 183 24.08 -57.55 -7.33
CA GLN A 183 22.72 -58.04 -7.02
C GLN A 183 21.92 -57.07 -6.11
N SER A 184 22.62 -56.36 -5.23
CA SER A 184 22.00 -55.39 -4.30
C SER A 184 21.79 -53.99 -4.90
N ALA A 185 22.23 -53.72 -6.13
CA ALA A 185 22.16 -52.39 -6.74
C ALA A 185 20.72 -51.87 -6.85
N LEU A 186 19.77 -52.74 -7.23
CA LEU A 186 18.35 -52.40 -7.33
C LEU A 186 17.76 -52.04 -5.96
N ARG A 187 18.12 -52.81 -4.91
CA ARG A 187 17.69 -52.54 -3.53
C ARG A 187 18.19 -51.17 -3.05
N PHE A 188 19.45 -50.83 -3.31
CA PHE A 188 19.98 -49.52 -2.94
C PHE A 188 19.35 -48.37 -3.72
N SER A 189 18.93 -48.59 -4.98
CA SER A 189 18.17 -47.58 -5.71
C SER A 189 16.79 -47.38 -5.08
N ARG A 190 16.05 -48.45 -4.80
CA ARG A 190 14.73 -48.37 -4.16
C ARG A 190 14.80 -47.65 -2.81
N LEU A 191 15.79 -47.99 -1.97
CA LEU A 191 15.97 -47.33 -0.67
C LEU A 191 16.30 -45.83 -0.79
N ARG A 192 16.99 -45.43 -1.87
CA ARG A 192 17.21 -44.00 -2.16
C ARG A 192 15.91 -43.31 -2.55
N ASP A 193 15.17 -43.90 -3.48
CA ASP A 193 13.94 -43.30 -4.00
C ASP A 193 12.88 -43.19 -2.88
N GLU A 194 12.80 -44.21 -2.01
CA GLU A 194 11.95 -44.19 -0.81
C GLU A 194 12.35 -43.08 0.16
N LYS A 195 13.64 -42.91 0.47
CA LYS A 195 14.11 -41.82 1.33
C LYS A 195 13.89 -40.44 0.70
N ARG A 196 14.04 -40.30 -0.61
CA ARG A 196 13.73 -39.06 -1.35
C ARG A 196 12.25 -38.73 -1.27
N HIS A 197 11.38 -39.72 -1.48
CA HIS A 197 9.93 -39.54 -1.37
C HIS A 197 9.52 -39.11 0.06
N ASN A 198 10.09 -39.74 1.08
CA ASN A 198 9.88 -39.35 2.48
C ASN A 198 10.39 -37.93 2.77
N TYR A 199 11.50 -37.52 2.14
CA TYR A 199 12.00 -36.16 2.25
C TYR A 199 11.05 -35.13 1.62
N VAL A 200 10.57 -35.38 0.40
CA VAL A 200 9.58 -34.52 -0.28
C VAL A 200 8.31 -34.40 0.56
N ARG A 201 7.82 -35.51 1.13
CA ARG A 201 6.66 -35.51 2.04
C ARG A 201 6.90 -34.62 3.26
N LYS A 202 8.03 -34.79 3.93
CA LYS A 202 8.39 -33.99 5.11
C LYS A 202 8.47 -32.49 4.78
N VAL A 203 9.02 -32.15 3.61
CA VAL A 203 9.09 -30.75 3.15
C VAL A 203 7.68 -30.20 2.87
N ALA A 204 6.81 -30.98 2.23
CA ALA A 204 5.42 -30.58 1.97
C ALA A 204 4.63 -30.34 3.26
N GLU A 205 4.76 -31.22 4.26
CA GLU A 205 4.11 -31.07 5.57
C GLU A 205 4.60 -29.81 6.31
N HIS A 206 5.90 -29.55 6.31
CA HIS A 206 6.45 -28.32 6.92
C HIS A 206 6.06 -27.06 6.15
N ALA A 207 5.90 -27.14 4.83
CA ALA A 207 5.40 -26.02 4.03
C ALA A 207 3.98 -25.64 4.47
N VAL A 208 3.11 -26.63 4.71
CA VAL A 208 1.75 -26.41 5.23
C VAL A 208 1.80 -25.78 6.62
N GLN A 209 2.62 -26.30 7.53
CA GLN A 209 2.74 -25.78 8.90
C GLN A 209 3.19 -24.32 8.97
N HIS A 210 4.06 -23.89 8.04
CA HIS A 210 4.66 -22.55 8.09
C HIS A 210 3.99 -21.54 7.15
N PHE A 211 3.46 -21.96 6.01
CA PHE A 211 2.85 -21.07 5.02
C PHE A 211 1.32 -21.09 5.01
N ILE A 212 0.68 -21.98 5.76
CA ILE A 212 -0.77 -21.97 5.97
C ILE A 212 -1.06 -21.64 7.43
N THR A 213 -1.91 -20.65 7.66
CA THR A 213 -2.39 -20.29 9.01
C THR A 213 -3.89 -20.05 8.90
N ASN A 214 -4.69 -20.68 9.79
CA ASN A 214 -6.15 -20.61 9.74
C ASN A 214 -6.74 -20.94 8.35
N ASP A 215 -6.33 -22.07 7.77
CA ASP A 215 -6.77 -22.54 6.45
C ASP A 215 -6.46 -21.61 5.26
N LYS A 216 -5.69 -20.55 5.44
CA LYS A 216 -5.31 -19.62 4.37
C LYS A 216 -3.81 -19.50 4.24
N VAL A 217 -3.34 -19.31 3.01
CA VAL A 217 -1.92 -19.08 2.72
C VAL A 217 -1.54 -17.70 3.24
N ASN A 218 -0.49 -17.63 4.05
CA ASN A 218 -0.03 -16.38 4.69
C ASN A 218 0.93 -15.55 3.81
N VAL A 219 1.32 -16.09 2.65
CA VAL A 219 2.19 -15.44 1.66
C VAL A 219 1.43 -15.12 0.39
N SER A 220 1.75 -13.99 -0.24
CA SER A 220 1.17 -13.57 -1.52
C SER A 220 1.56 -14.50 -2.66
N GLY A 221 2.74 -15.11 -2.55
CA GLY A 221 3.21 -16.15 -3.46
C GLY A 221 4.40 -16.91 -2.92
N LEU A 222 4.71 -18.03 -3.57
CA LEU A 222 5.71 -18.99 -3.15
C LEU A 222 6.72 -19.21 -4.27
N ILE A 223 8.00 -19.28 -3.91
CA ILE A 223 9.10 -19.62 -4.80
C ILE A 223 9.69 -20.96 -4.34
N LEU A 224 9.76 -21.90 -5.26
CA LEU A 224 10.43 -23.18 -5.06
C LEU A 224 11.85 -23.06 -5.62
N ALA A 225 12.84 -23.05 -4.75
CA ALA A 225 14.25 -22.99 -5.13
C ALA A 225 14.94 -24.30 -4.77
N GLY A 226 15.95 -24.69 -5.53
CA GLY A 226 16.76 -25.85 -5.17
C GLY A 226 17.70 -26.32 -6.26
N SER A 227 18.61 -27.20 -5.86
CA SER A 227 19.51 -27.90 -6.77
C SER A 227 18.81 -29.12 -7.39
N ALA A 228 18.99 -29.35 -8.69
CA ALA A 228 18.40 -30.47 -9.43
C ALA A 228 16.85 -30.53 -9.39
N ASP A 229 16.28 -31.69 -9.68
CA ASP A 229 14.84 -31.87 -9.93
C ASP A 229 13.97 -31.95 -8.67
N PHE A 230 14.54 -31.89 -7.45
CA PHE A 230 13.78 -32.04 -6.20
C PHE A 230 12.64 -31.03 -6.05
N LYS A 231 12.86 -29.78 -6.46
CA LYS A 231 11.85 -28.72 -6.44
C LYS A 231 10.72 -28.97 -7.45
N THR A 232 11.03 -29.60 -8.57
CA THR A 232 10.06 -29.98 -9.61
C THR A 232 9.22 -31.15 -9.13
N GLU A 233 9.86 -32.15 -8.50
CA GLU A 233 9.16 -33.27 -7.85
C GLU A 233 8.21 -32.79 -6.76
N LEU A 234 8.62 -31.82 -5.92
CA LEU A 234 7.74 -31.24 -4.91
C LEU A 234 6.54 -30.54 -5.55
N GLY A 235 6.76 -29.68 -6.55
CA GLY A 235 5.69 -28.91 -7.20
C GLY A 235 4.70 -29.74 -8.01
N GLN A 236 5.13 -30.90 -8.54
CA GLN A 236 4.28 -31.85 -9.27
C GLN A 236 3.65 -32.92 -8.38
N SER A 237 4.09 -33.04 -7.11
CA SER A 237 3.59 -34.08 -6.23
C SER A 237 2.18 -33.79 -5.70
N ASP A 238 1.35 -34.83 -5.66
CA ASP A 238 0.02 -34.78 -5.01
C ASP A 238 0.10 -34.55 -3.49
N MET A 239 1.30 -34.72 -2.90
CA MET A 239 1.56 -34.49 -1.48
C MET A 239 1.67 -33.01 -1.14
N PHE A 240 1.93 -32.16 -2.13
CA PHE A 240 2.02 -30.73 -1.92
C PHE A 240 0.61 -30.12 -1.90
N ASP A 241 0.32 -29.32 -0.88
CA ASP A 241 -1.01 -28.76 -0.69
C ASP A 241 -1.43 -27.90 -1.90
N GLN A 242 -2.62 -28.19 -2.44
CA GLN A 242 -3.12 -27.55 -3.66
C GLN A 242 -3.27 -26.03 -3.52
N ARG A 243 -3.53 -25.52 -2.31
CA ARG A 243 -3.61 -24.08 -2.03
C ARG A 243 -2.24 -23.41 -2.18
N LEU A 244 -1.17 -24.11 -1.76
CA LEU A 244 0.21 -23.63 -1.95
C LEU A 244 0.66 -23.80 -3.40
N ALA A 245 0.29 -24.90 -4.05
CA ALA A 245 0.58 -25.16 -5.46
C ALA A 245 0.04 -24.03 -6.36
N ALA A 246 -1.19 -23.58 -6.11
CA ALA A 246 -1.80 -22.46 -6.83
C ALA A 246 -1.10 -21.10 -6.60
N LYS A 247 -0.25 -21.00 -5.57
CA LYS A 247 0.50 -19.79 -5.21
C LYS A 247 1.98 -19.87 -5.61
N VAL A 248 2.42 -20.93 -6.28
CA VAL A 248 3.78 -21.02 -6.81
C VAL A 248 3.93 -20.06 -7.99
N ILE A 249 4.81 -19.07 -7.85
CA ILE A 249 5.09 -18.06 -8.89
C ILE A 249 6.15 -18.58 -9.85
N LYS A 250 7.26 -19.08 -9.31
CA LYS A 250 8.44 -19.47 -10.08
C LYS A 250 9.20 -20.59 -9.39
N VAL A 251 9.75 -21.48 -10.20
CA VAL A 251 10.70 -22.50 -9.79
C VAL A 251 12.10 -22.02 -10.20
N VAL A 252 13.04 -21.95 -9.25
CA VAL A 252 14.37 -21.37 -9.45
C VAL A 252 15.45 -22.41 -9.21
N ASP A 253 16.35 -22.56 -10.18
CA ASP A 253 17.58 -23.34 -10.04
C ASP A 253 18.62 -22.55 -9.25
N VAL A 254 19.08 -23.08 -8.12
CA VAL A 254 20.17 -22.48 -7.33
C VAL A 254 21.36 -23.44 -7.25
N SER A 255 22.56 -22.87 -7.21
CA SER A 255 23.82 -23.63 -7.18
C SER A 255 24.14 -24.14 -5.78
N TYR A 256 23.66 -23.46 -4.75
CA TYR A 256 23.93 -23.76 -3.35
C TYR A 256 22.63 -23.98 -2.57
N GLY A 257 22.68 -24.82 -1.54
CA GLY A 257 21.60 -24.99 -0.58
C GLY A 257 21.67 -24.01 0.61
N GLY A 258 20.68 -24.10 1.51
CA GLY A 258 20.66 -23.34 2.77
C GLY A 258 20.54 -21.83 2.59
N GLU A 259 21.18 -21.06 3.46
CA GLU A 259 21.07 -19.58 3.50
C GLU A 259 21.74 -18.90 2.30
N ASN A 260 22.82 -19.48 1.76
CA ASN A 260 23.46 -18.95 0.55
C ASN A 260 22.58 -19.17 -0.68
N GLY A 261 21.96 -20.36 -0.78
CA GLY A 261 20.95 -20.65 -1.80
C GLY A 261 19.73 -19.74 -1.71
N PHE A 262 19.33 -19.37 -0.49
CA PHE A 262 18.23 -18.44 -0.26
C PHE A 262 18.53 -17.04 -0.83
N ASN A 263 19.74 -16.51 -0.65
CA ASN A 263 20.12 -15.22 -1.23
C ASN A 263 20.14 -15.26 -2.76
N GLN A 264 20.69 -16.33 -3.33
CA GLN A 264 20.71 -16.52 -4.78
C GLN A 264 19.28 -16.64 -5.35
N ALA A 265 18.39 -17.34 -4.66
CA ALA A 265 16.99 -17.48 -5.05
C ALA A 265 16.26 -16.12 -5.04
N ILE A 266 16.54 -15.26 -4.06
CA ILE A 266 15.97 -13.91 -3.96
C ILE A 266 16.38 -13.08 -5.19
N GLU A 267 17.66 -13.09 -5.54
CA GLU A 267 18.20 -12.33 -6.68
C GLU A 267 17.58 -12.79 -8.02
N LEU A 268 17.51 -14.10 -8.25
CA LEU A 268 16.94 -14.68 -9.47
C LEU A 268 15.40 -14.55 -9.58
N ALA A 269 14.73 -14.36 -8.45
CA ALA A 269 13.28 -14.19 -8.40
C ALA A 269 12.84 -12.72 -8.39
N ALA A 270 13.74 -11.76 -8.18
CA ALA A 270 13.42 -10.34 -8.01
C ALA A 270 12.53 -9.78 -9.13
N GLU A 271 12.86 -10.07 -10.39
CA GLU A 271 12.08 -9.64 -11.56
C GLU A 271 10.63 -10.19 -11.53
N SER A 272 10.50 -11.48 -11.21
CA SER A 272 9.19 -12.14 -11.18
C SER A 272 8.34 -11.70 -10.01
N LEU A 273 8.97 -11.35 -8.88
CA LEU A 273 8.31 -10.80 -7.69
C LEU A 273 7.82 -9.36 -7.91
N ALA A 274 8.61 -8.52 -8.58
CA ALA A 274 8.22 -7.15 -8.92
C ALA A 274 6.96 -7.12 -9.80
N ASN A 275 6.80 -8.10 -10.68
CA ASN A 275 5.66 -8.18 -11.61
C ASN A 275 4.34 -8.62 -10.95
N VAL A 276 4.35 -9.18 -9.73
CA VAL A 276 3.13 -9.75 -9.12
C VAL A 276 2.03 -8.70 -8.90
N LYS A 277 2.39 -7.49 -8.45
CA LYS A 277 1.41 -6.41 -8.24
C LYS A 277 0.78 -5.98 -9.55
N PHE A 278 1.60 -5.79 -10.59
CA PHE A 278 1.12 -5.42 -11.92
C PHE A 278 0.17 -6.48 -12.49
N VAL A 279 0.43 -7.76 -12.25
CA VAL A 279 -0.44 -8.85 -12.69
C VAL A 279 -1.78 -8.85 -11.92
N GLN A 280 -1.77 -8.60 -10.61
CA GLN A 280 -3.00 -8.50 -9.82
C GLN A 280 -3.85 -7.30 -10.23
N GLU A 281 -3.23 -6.13 -10.39
CA GLU A 281 -3.86 -4.91 -10.85
C GLU A 281 -4.48 -5.09 -12.24
N LYS A 282 -3.70 -5.66 -13.17
CA LYS A 282 -4.16 -5.99 -14.52
C LYS A 282 -5.40 -6.90 -14.47
N ARG A 283 -5.38 -7.94 -13.63
CA ARG A 283 -6.50 -8.86 -13.48
C ARG A 283 -7.75 -8.19 -12.91
N LEU A 284 -7.59 -7.25 -11.96
CA LEU A 284 -8.70 -6.49 -11.40
C LEU A 284 -9.36 -5.61 -12.47
N ILE A 285 -8.56 -4.85 -13.21
CA ILE A 285 -9.06 -3.97 -14.27
C ILE A 285 -9.65 -4.79 -15.43
N GLN A 286 -9.05 -5.94 -15.74
CA GLN A 286 -9.60 -6.84 -16.75
C GLN A 286 -10.98 -7.36 -16.34
N LYS A 287 -11.17 -7.76 -15.07
CA LYS A 287 -12.49 -8.15 -14.55
C LYS A 287 -13.51 -7.01 -14.70
N TYR A 288 -13.08 -5.76 -14.45
CA TYR A 288 -13.91 -4.58 -14.65
C TYR A 288 -14.31 -4.38 -16.13
N PHE A 289 -13.36 -4.53 -17.07
CA PHE A 289 -13.66 -4.44 -18.50
C PHE A 289 -14.48 -5.63 -19.03
N ASP A 290 -14.36 -6.80 -18.43
CA ASP A 290 -15.18 -7.96 -18.79
C ASP A 290 -16.66 -7.71 -18.47
N GLU A 291 -16.98 -7.09 -17.33
CA GLU A 291 -18.36 -6.72 -16.97
C GLU A 291 -18.95 -5.67 -17.93
N ILE A 292 -18.13 -4.71 -18.38
CA ILE A 292 -18.52 -3.73 -19.42
C ILE A 292 -18.77 -4.42 -20.76
N SER A 293 -17.86 -5.32 -21.16
CA SER A 293 -17.92 -5.99 -22.46
C SER A 293 -19.10 -6.97 -22.56
N GLN A 294 -19.51 -7.56 -21.43
CA GLN A 294 -20.63 -8.48 -21.34
C GLN A 294 -21.99 -7.79 -21.10
N ASP A 295 -22.01 -6.46 -20.96
CA ASP A 295 -23.21 -5.65 -20.71
C ASP A 295 -24.08 -6.20 -19.55
N THR A 296 -23.41 -6.63 -18.47
CA THR A 296 -24.10 -7.20 -17.30
C THR A 296 -24.80 -6.13 -16.46
N GLY A 297 -24.47 -4.85 -16.70
CA GLY A 297 -24.91 -3.70 -15.91
C GLY A 297 -24.37 -3.68 -14.48
N ARG A 298 -23.33 -4.48 -14.17
CA ARG A 298 -22.69 -4.58 -12.85
C ARG A 298 -21.42 -3.74 -12.73
N TYR A 299 -21.40 -2.58 -13.35
CA TYR A 299 -20.28 -1.65 -13.29
C TYR A 299 -20.79 -0.21 -13.18
N CYS A 300 -19.98 0.67 -12.60
CA CYS A 300 -20.20 2.12 -12.61
C CYS A 300 -18.90 2.83 -12.98
N PHE A 301 -19.00 3.98 -13.63
CA PHE A 301 -17.87 4.82 -14.01
C PHE A 301 -18.23 6.29 -13.84
N GLY A 302 -17.22 7.14 -13.67
CA GLY A 302 -17.46 8.56 -13.40
C GLY A 302 -17.84 8.83 -11.94
N ILE A 303 -17.74 10.09 -11.55
CA ILE A 303 -17.83 10.50 -10.14
C ILE A 303 -19.27 10.36 -9.65
N ASP A 304 -20.23 10.90 -10.40
CA ASP A 304 -21.63 11.00 -10.00
C ASP A 304 -22.27 9.62 -9.87
N ASP A 305 -22.15 8.77 -10.89
CA ASP A 305 -22.68 7.40 -10.87
C ASP A 305 -22.02 6.55 -9.77
N THR A 306 -20.71 6.72 -9.55
CA THR A 306 -19.99 5.96 -8.52
C THR A 306 -20.41 6.40 -7.11
N LEU A 307 -20.65 7.69 -6.88
CA LEU A 307 -21.15 8.19 -5.60
C LEU A 307 -22.58 7.75 -5.35
N LYS A 308 -23.48 7.88 -6.35
CA LYS A 308 -24.85 7.36 -6.26
C LYS A 308 -24.86 5.86 -5.98
N ALA A 309 -24.05 5.08 -6.68
CA ALA A 309 -23.91 3.64 -6.43
C ALA A 309 -23.37 3.32 -5.03
N LEU A 310 -22.48 4.17 -4.51
CA LEU A 310 -21.88 4.00 -3.19
C LEU A 310 -22.90 4.30 -2.08
N GLU A 311 -23.71 5.36 -2.24
CA GLU A 311 -24.81 5.71 -1.33
C GLU A 311 -25.90 4.63 -1.29
N LEU A 312 -26.19 4.01 -2.44
CA LEU A 312 -27.10 2.87 -2.54
C LEU A 312 -26.50 1.56 -1.96
N GLY A 313 -25.22 1.57 -1.56
CA GLY A 313 -24.52 0.37 -1.07
C GLY A 313 -24.38 -0.73 -2.13
N ALA A 314 -24.48 -0.39 -3.42
CA ALA A 314 -24.45 -1.33 -4.53
C ALA A 314 -23.02 -1.76 -4.90
N VAL A 315 -22.01 -0.97 -4.55
CA VAL A 315 -20.61 -1.20 -4.90
C VAL A 315 -20.01 -2.36 -4.09
N GLU A 316 -19.49 -3.38 -4.78
CA GLU A 316 -18.67 -4.45 -4.18
C GLU A 316 -17.22 -4.00 -4.03
N THR A 317 -16.62 -3.54 -5.13
CA THR A 317 -15.22 -3.13 -5.20
C THR A 317 -15.13 -1.80 -5.91
N LEU A 318 -14.72 -0.76 -5.17
CA LEU A 318 -14.46 0.58 -5.65
C LEU A 318 -13.00 0.64 -6.15
N VAL A 319 -12.83 0.92 -7.44
CA VAL A 319 -11.53 1.00 -8.11
C VAL A 319 -11.20 2.46 -8.35
N VAL A 320 -10.11 2.94 -7.74
CA VAL A 320 -9.74 4.36 -7.78
C VAL A 320 -8.29 4.54 -8.18
N TRP A 321 -8.02 5.48 -9.07
CA TRP A 321 -6.65 5.82 -9.46
C TRP A 321 -5.91 6.56 -8.34
N GLU A 322 -4.67 6.13 -8.04
CA GLU A 322 -3.90 6.68 -6.92
C GLU A 322 -3.59 8.18 -7.00
N ASN A 323 -3.60 8.75 -8.21
CA ASN A 323 -3.29 10.17 -8.47
C ASN A 323 -4.52 10.94 -8.95
N LEU A 324 -5.73 10.52 -8.56
CA LEU A 324 -6.97 11.24 -8.84
C LEU A 324 -6.91 12.65 -8.23
N ASP A 325 -7.05 13.66 -9.08
CA ASP A 325 -6.88 15.08 -8.74
C ASP A 325 -8.24 15.78 -8.55
N ILE A 326 -9.13 15.12 -7.80
CA ILE A 326 -10.48 15.61 -7.48
C ILE A 326 -10.53 16.03 -6.02
N THR A 327 -11.00 17.24 -5.77
CA THR A 327 -11.30 17.79 -4.45
C THR A 327 -12.80 17.84 -4.22
N ARG A 328 -13.20 17.44 -3.01
CA ARG A 328 -14.56 17.49 -2.49
C ARG A 328 -14.72 18.75 -1.66
N TYR A 329 -15.61 19.65 -2.07
CA TYR A 329 -16.00 20.84 -1.31
C TYR A 329 -17.39 20.61 -0.75
N VAL A 330 -17.58 20.90 0.53
CA VAL A 330 -18.90 21.04 1.13
C VAL A 330 -19.18 22.52 1.22
N LEU A 331 -20.15 22.97 0.44
CA LEU A 331 -20.60 24.34 0.36
C LEU A 331 -21.95 24.46 1.05
N ARG A 332 -22.21 25.61 1.66
CA ARG A 332 -23.48 25.91 2.29
C ARG A 332 -24.16 27.05 1.55
N ASN A 333 -25.39 26.81 1.10
CA ASN A 333 -26.21 27.83 0.46
C ASN A 333 -26.70 28.86 1.48
N ALA A 334 -27.18 30.00 0.98
CA ALA A 334 -27.82 31.03 1.82
C ALA A 334 -29.05 30.50 2.59
N ALA A 335 -29.70 29.44 2.08
CA ALA A 335 -30.79 28.71 2.74
C ALA A 335 -30.33 27.76 3.87
N GLY A 336 -29.02 27.54 4.01
CA GLY A 336 -28.43 26.70 5.05
C GLY A 336 -28.25 25.23 4.69
N GLU A 337 -28.63 24.81 3.47
CA GLU A 337 -28.42 23.47 2.91
C GLU A 337 -26.96 23.23 2.53
N GLU A 338 -26.46 22.03 2.78
CA GLU A 338 -25.10 21.62 2.44
C GLU A 338 -25.07 20.92 1.08
N ILE A 339 -24.45 21.57 0.08
CA ILE A 339 -24.23 21.00 -1.25
C ILE A 339 -22.78 20.50 -1.31
N THR A 340 -22.61 19.23 -1.64
CA THR A 340 -21.29 18.66 -1.90
C THR A 340 -20.98 18.77 -3.39
N ILE A 341 -19.92 19.51 -3.75
CA ILE A 341 -19.41 19.55 -5.12
C ILE A 341 -18.06 18.83 -5.23
N HIS A 342 -17.88 18.16 -6.36
CA HIS A 342 -16.64 17.47 -6.71
C HIS A 342 -16.05 18.15 -7.94
N VAL A 343 -14.85 18.73 -7.80
CA VAL A 343 -14.22 19.49 -8.89
C VAL A 343 -12.79 19.03 -9.12
N ASN A 344 -12.38 19.06 -10.39
CA ASN A 344 -10.98 18.96 -10.80
C ASN A 344 -10.30 20.33 -10.74
N LYS A 345 -8.96 20.37 -10.70
CA LYS A 345 -8.16 21.62 -10.74
C LYS A 345 -8.50 22.58 -11.89
N ASP A 346 -8.93 22.06 -13.04
CA ASP A 346 -9.35 22.88 -14.17
C ASP A 346 -10.75 23.49 -13.97
N GLN A 347 -11.63 22.75 -13.27
CA GLN A 347 -12.99 23.18 -12.94
C GLN A 347 -13.04 24.06 -11.68
N GLU A 348 -12.00 24.02 -10.85
CA GLU A 348 -11.83 24.92 -9.70
C GLU A 348 -11.66 26.40 -10.16
N LYS A 349 -11.24 26.62 -11.41
CA LYS A 349 -11.15 27.95 -12.02
C LYS A 349 -12.50 28.49 -12.48
N ASP A 350 -13.49 27.62 -12.71
CA ASP A 350 -14.83 28.00 -13.11
C ASP A 350 -15.64 28.44 -11.89
N ARG A 351 -15.55 29.74 -11.60
CA ARG A 351 -16.29 30.42 -10.51
C ARG A 351 -17.80 30.22 -10.57
N GLU A 352 -18.35 29.89 -11.73
CA GLU A 352 -19.79 29.62 -11.91
C GLU A 352 -20.29 28.42 -11.10
N LYS A 353 -19.43 27.46 -10.76
CA LYS A 353 -19.82 26.28 -9.97
C LYS A 353 -19.86 26.52 -8.46
N PHE A 354 -19.34 27.66 -8.00
CA PHE A 354 -19.32 28.06 -6.59
C PHE A 354 -20.37 29.14 -6.28
N LEU A 355 -21.11 29.56 -7.31
CA LEU A 355 -22.22 30.50 -7.20
C LEU A 355 -23.52 29.72 -7.04
N ASP A 356 -24.34 30.15 -6.09
CA ASP A 356 -25.69 29.63 -5.91
C ASP A 356 -26.55 30.04 -7.12
N LYS A 357 -27.06 29.05 -7.88
CA LYS A 357 -27.88 29.28 -9.09
C LYS A 357 -29.15 30.09 -8.79
N SER A 358 -29.61 30.09 -7.53
CA SER A 358 -30.84 30.76 -7.10
C SER A 358 -30.63 32.21 -6.62
N THR A 359 -29.48 32.51 -6.00
CA THR A 359 -29.23 33.81 -5.35
C THR A 359 -28.08 34.62 -5.97
N GLY A 360 -27.25 33.99 -6.82
CA GLY A 360 -26.08 34.63 -7.44
C GLY A 360 -24.99 35.03 -6.44
N LEU A 361 -25.07 34.56 -5.19
CA LEU A 361 -24.08 34.77 -4.14
C LEU A 361 -23.10 33.58 -4.10
N GLU A 362 -21.85 33.86 -3.72
CA GLU A 362 -20.85 32.81 -3.48
C GLU A 362 -21.27 31.98 -2.27
N MET A 363 -21.35 30.64 -2.44
CA MET A 363 -21.70 29.74 -1.35
C MET A 363 -20.62 29.75 -0.27
N GLU A 364 -21.00 29.73 1.01
CA GLU A 364 -20.03 29.70 2.10
C GLU A 364 -19.41 28.30 2.21
N GLN A 365 -18.08 28.24 2.26
CA GLN A 365 -17.37 26.98 2.46
C GLN A 365 -17.54 26.52 3.92
N SER A 366 -18.31 25.46 4.15
CA SER A 366 -18.61 24.96 5.50
C SER A 366 -17.48 24.12 6.09
N SER A 367 -16.69 23.47 5.23
CA SER A 367 -15.56 22.63 5.65
C SER A 367 -14.32 22.83 4.78
N GLU A 368 -13.14 22.55 5.36
CA GLU A 368 -11.89 22.53 4.60
C GLU A 368 -12.00 21.56 3.39
N PRO A 369 -11.47 21.96 2.22
CA PRO A 369 -11.57 21.15 1.01
C PRO A 369 -10.79 19.85 1.23
N THR A 370 -11.49 18.73 1.10
CA THR A 370 -10.90 17.41 1.34
C THR A 370 -10.64 16.72 0.01
N SER A 371 -9.54 15.98 -0.12
CA SER A 371 -9.32 15.20 -1.34
C SER A 371 -10.34 14.06 -1.41
N LEU A 372 -10.94 13.84 -2.58
CA LEU A 372 -11.93 12.76 -2.76
C LEU A 372 -11.34 11.37 -2.41
N LEU A 373 -10.05 11.18 -2.70
CA LEU A 373 -9.31 9.98 -2.31
C LEU A 373 -9.23 9.77 -0.79
N GLU A 374 -9.04 10.85 -0.02
CA GLU A 374 -9.00 10.76 1.45
C GLU A 374 -10.36 10.43 2.01
N TRP A 375 -11.40 11.03 1.44
CA TRP A 375 -12.77 10.75 1.82
C TRP A 375 -13.12 9.28 1.57
N PHE A 376 -12.81 8.73 0.39
CA PHE A 376 -12.99 7.30 0.14
C PHE A 376 -12.20 6.44 1.11
N ALA A 377 -10.94 6.77 1.39
CA ALA A 377 -10.11 6.02 2.34
C ALA A 377 -10.68 5.98 3.77
N GLU A 378 -11.49 6.96 4.16
CA GLU A 378 -12.11 7.02 5.49
C GLU A 378 -13.52 6.43 5.53
N LYS A 379 -14.31 6.67 4.49
CA LYS A 379 -15.75 6.39 4.47
C LYS A 379 -16.15 5.11 3.75
N TYR A 380 -15.27 4.48 2.95
CA TYR A 380 -15.63 3.28 2.19
C TYR A 380 -16.20 2.14 3.05
N LYS A 381 -15.77 2.01 4.31
CA LYS A 381 -16.26 0.99 5.25
C LYS A 381 -17.72 1.20 5.64
N GLU A 382 -18.16 2.46 5.74
CA GLU A 382 -19.56 2.78 6.10
C GLU A 382 -20.53 2.32 5.01
N PHE A 383 -20.08 2.34 3.75
CA PHE A 383 -20.84 1.86 2.59
C PHE A 383 -20.70 0.36 2.32
N GLY A 384 -19.84 -0.35 3.05
CA GLY A 384 -19.59 -1.77 2.86
C GLY A 384 -18.86 -2.13 1.55
N ALA A 385 -18.22 -1.17 0.87
CA ALA A 385 -17.44 -1.41 -0.34
C ALA A 385 -16.00 -1.85 0.02
N ASN A 386 -15.30 -2.51 -0.91
CA ASN A 386 -13.84 -2.72 -0.84
C ASN A 386 -13.14 -1.66 -1.70
N LEU A 387 -12.21 -0.91 -1.13
CA LEU A 387 -11.45 0.11 -1.88
C LEU A 387 -10.13 -0.47 -2.40
N GLU A 388 -9.90 -0.37 -3.71
CA GLU A 388 -8.68 -0.80 -4.38
C GLU A 388 -8.07 0.36 -5.19
N PHE A 389 -6.79 0.64 -4.93
CA PHE A 389 -6.04 1.67 -5.66
C PHE A 389 -5.32 1.08 -6.87
N VAL A 390 -5.48 1.71 -8.03
CA VAL A 390 -4.82 1.33 -9.29
C VAL A 390 -3.87 2.41 -9.78
N THR A 391 -2.94 2.03 -10.65
CA THR A 391 -1.96 2.90 -11.29
C THR A 391 -2.19 2.97 -12.81
N ASN A 392 -1.49 3.87 -13.49
CA ASN A 392 -1.56 4.01 -14.95
C ASN A 392 -0.36 3.36 -15.67
N ARG A 393 0.36 2.45 -15.01
CA ARG A 393 1.58 1.82 -15.56
C ARG A 393 1.26 0.70 -16.55
N SER A 394 0.11 0.05 -16.42
CA SER A 394 -0.38 -0.96 -17.35
C SER A 394 -1.17 -0.32 -18.51
N GLN A 395 -1.28 -1.02 -19.64
CA GLN A 395 -2.09 -0.55 -20.77
C GLN A 395 -3.56 -0.43 -20.37
N GLU A 396 -4.05 -1.40 -19.60
CA GLU A 396 -5.41 -1.43 -19.06
C GLU A 396 -5.64 -0.29 -18.05
N GLY A 397 -4.68 -0.01 -17.17
CA GLY A 397 -4.74 1.13 -16.25
C GLY A 397 -4.73 2.48 -16.96
N ALA A 398 -3.94 2.62 -18.03
CA ALA A 398 -3.97 3.81 -18.86
C ALA A 398 -5.33 4.02 -19.56
N GLN A 399 -5.99 2.94 -20.00
CA GLN A 399 -7.35 2.98 -20.54
C GLN A 399 -8.39 3.33 -19.47
N PHE A 400 -8.25 2.78 -18.25
CA PHE A 400 -9.13 3.11 -17.13
C PHE A 400 -9.08 4.60 -16.78
N VAL A 401 -7.88 5.17 -16.68
CA VAL A 401 -7.70 6.59 -16.36
C VAL A 401 -8.18 7.51 -17.48
N LYS A 402 -7.80 7.23 -18.75
CA LYS A 402 -8.15 8.10 -19.88
C LYS A 402 -9.59 7.93 -20.37
N GLY A 403 -10.14 6.72 -20.29
CA GLY A 403 -11.47 6.40 -20.82
C GLY A 403 -12.59 6.59 -19.80
N PHE A 404 -12.33 6.30 -18.52
CA PHE A 404 -13.37 6.26 -17.47
C PHE A 404 -13.12 7.28 -16.34
N GLY A 405 -12.20 8.22 -16.52
CA GLY A 405 -11.95 9.30 -15.55
C GLY A 405 -11.19 8.87 -14.29
N GLY A 406 -10.64 7.65 -14.25
CA GLY A 406 -9.84 7.17 -13.13
C GLY A 406 -10.62 6.80 -11.86
N ILE A 407 -11.95 6.74 -11.95
CA ILE A 407 -12.84 6.27 -10.88
C ILE A 407 -13.91 5.34 -11.45
N GLY A 408 -14.15 4.22 -10.78
CA GLY A 408 -15.20 3.29 -11.14
C GLY A 408 -15.42 2.24 -10.07
N GLY A 409 -16.42 1.39 -10.28
CA GLY A 409 -16.77 0.36 -9.32
C GLY A 409 -17.36 -0.88 -9.98
N LEU A 410 -17.09 -2.03 -9.36
CA LEU A 410 -17.79 -3.28 -9.62
C LEU A 410 -18.99 -3.34 -8.69
N LEU A 411 -20.19 -3.49 -9.25
CA LEU A 411 -21.44 -3.53 -8.50
C LEU A 411 -21.82 -4.98 -8.15
N ARG A 412 -22.45 -5.16 -6.98
CA ARG A 412 -22.97 -6.45 -6.52
C ARG A 412 -24.17 -6.90 -7.35
N TYR A 413 -24.99 -5.95 -7.78
CA TYR A 413 -26.20 -6.14 -8.55
C TYR A 413 -26.33 -5.04 -9.61
N LYS A 414 -27.16 -5.28 -10.62
CA LYS A 414 -27.40 -4.32 -11.69
C LYS A 414 -28.13 -3.08 -11.14
N VAL A 415 -27.58 -1.90 -11.40
CA VAL A 415 -28.20 -0.61 -11.08
C VAL A 415 -28.44 0.13 -12.38
N ASP A 416 -29.62 0.73 -12.53
CA ASP A 416 -29.95 1.54 -13.69
C ASP A 416 -29.71 3.02 -13.38
N PHE A 417 -28.57 3.53 -13.84
CA PHE A 417 -28.16 4.92 -13.59
C PHE A 417 -29.00 5.93 -14.36
N GLN A 418 -29.67 5.52 -15.45
CA GLN A 418 -30.51 6.42 -16.24
C GLN A 418 -31.75 6.88 -15.47
N THR A 419 -32.33 6.02 -14.63
CA THR A 419 -33.49 6.36 -13.80
C THR A 419 -33.17 7.20 -12.56
N LEU A 420 -31.90 7.29 -12.19
CA LEU A 420 -31.42 8.04 -11.02
C LEU A 420 -30.91 9.45 -11.37
N GLY A 421 -30.67 9.73 -12.65
CA GLY A 421 -30.35 11.08 -13.14
C GLY A 421 -31.58 11.98 -13.26
N THR A 422 -32.76 11.40 -13.50
CA THR A 422 -34.02 12.13 -13.69
C THR A 422 -34.69 12.53 -12.37
N ALA A 423 -34.44 11.81 -11.27
CA ALA A 423 -35.11 12.10 -9.99
C ALA A 423 -34.68 13.43 -9.34
N ASP A 424 -33.48 13.93 -9.64
CA ASP A 424 -32.99 15.22 -9.10
C ASP A 424 -33.33 16.41 -10.01
N ASP A 425 -33.65 16.18 -11.29
CA ASP A 425 -34.02 17.22 -12.27
C ASP A 425 -35.55 17.35 -12.48
N ASP A 426 -36.35 16.33 -12.10
CA ASP A 426 -37.80 16.28 -12.36
C ASP A 426 -38.69 16.76 -11.18
N GLU A 427 -38.13 17.19 -10.03
CA GLU A 427 -38.95 17.77 -8.94
C GLU A 427 -39.44 19.20 -9.24
N ASP A 428 -38.93 19.85 -10.29
CA ASP A 428 -39.30 21.23 -10.65
C ASP A 428 -40.42 21.35 -11.72
N GLU A 429 -40.96 20.24 -12.24
CA GLU A 429 -41.98 20.26 -13.31
C GLU A 429 -43.43 19.98 -12.88
N PHE A 430 -43.74 20.05 -11.57
CA PHE A 430 -45.08 19.73 -11.06
C PHE A 430 -45.89 20.90 -10.49
N TYR A 431 -45.75 22.13 -10.98
CA TYR A 431 -46.78 23.17 -10.78
C TYR A 431 -46.75 24.20 -11.92
N ASP A 432 -47.45 23.93 -13.03
CA ASP A 432 -48.23 25.00 -13.66
C ASP A 432 -49.25 24.49 -14.71
N SER A 433 -50.40 25.17 -14.73
CA SER A 433 -51.51 25.12 -15.71
C SER A 433 -52.71 24.20 -15.44
N ASP A 434 -53.55 24.61 -14.47
CA ASP A 434 -55.02 24.52 -14.60
C ASP A 434 -55.62 25.95 -14.48
N GLU A 435 -55.41 26.76 -15.52
CA GLU A 435 -56.05 28.06 -15.82
C GLU A 435 -55.75 28.30 -17.32
N GLU A 436 -56.64 28.52 -18.31
CA GLU A 436 -58.02 28.98 -18.48
C GLU A 436 -58.61 28.16 -19.68
N GLY A 437 -59.90 27.83 -19.82
CA GLY A 437 -61.05 28.73 -19.98
C GLY A 437 -61.29 29.08 -21.47
N VAL A 438 -62.38 28.56 -22.08
CA VAL A 438 -63.42 29.25 -22.92
C VAL A 438 -64.51 28.24 -23.29
#